data_AF-A0A383D3K8-F1
#
_entry.id   AF-A0A383D3K8-F1
#
_cell.length_a   1.000
_cell.length_b   1.000
_cell.length_c   1.000
_cell.angle_alpha   90.00
_cell.angle_beta   90.00
_cell.angle_gamma   90.00
#
_symmetry.space_group_name_H-M   'P 1'
#
loop_
_entity.id
_entity.type
_entity.pdbx_description
1 polymer ?
#
loop_
_entity_poly.entity_id
_entity_poly.type
_entity_poly.pdbx_seq_one_letter_code
_entity_poly.pdbx_strand_id
1 'polypeptide(L)'
;MLPFILLGILLVFIIVAKLLLAFKEKGNAVYESRVKLMSKAEIAFFNALKGALPLEHYHIHSKTRMADIVDVKKGMDRKQWRSAFNKIEAKHVDFVLSNPIDSTIHTVVELD
;
A
#
# COMPACT_ATOMS: atom_id res chain seq x y z
N MET A 1 17.24 6.91 56.66
CA MET A 1 17.66 7.51 55.37
C MET A 1 18.04 6.46 54.34
N LEU A 2 19.04 5.60 54.60
CA LEU A 2 19.45 4.51 53.70
C LEU A 2 18.32 3.58 53.19
N PRO A 3 17.37 3.09 54.04
CA PRO A 3 16.28 2.24 53.55
C PRO A 3 15.30 2.97 52.62
N PHE A 4 15.07 4.26 52.83
CA PHE A 4 14.20 5.07 51.97
C PHE A 4 14.84 5.37 50.60
N ILE A 5 16.16 5.53 50.56
CA ILE A 5 16.93 5.70 49.31
C ILE A 5 16.88 4.42 48.47
N LEU A 6 17.09 3.25 49.10
CA LEU A 6 17.00 1.96 48.43
C LEU A 6 15.59 1.69 47.87
N LEU A 7 14.55 2.07 48.61
CA LEU A 7 13.16 1.96 48.16
C LEU A 7 12.88 2.85 46.93
N GLY A 8 13.39 4.09 46.94
CA GLY A 8 13.27 5.02 45.81
C GLY A 8 13.97 4.50 44.55
N ILE A 9 15.18 3.94 44.68
CA ILE A 9 15.93 3.36 43.55
C ILE A 9 15.17 2.15 42.98
N LEU A 10 14.64 1.27 43.83
CA LEU A 10 13.85 0.12 43.40
C LEU A 10 12.60 0.56 42.62
N LEU A 11 11.91 1.59 43.09
CA LEU A 11 10.74 2.17 42.42
C LEU A 11 11.09 2.71 41.03
N VAL A 12 12.18 3.47 40.91
CA VAL A 12 12.67 3.99 39.63
C VAL A 12 13.02 2.84 38.69
N PHE A 13 13.69 1.80 39.19
CA PHE A 13 14.05 0.63 38.38
C PHE A 13 12.82 -0.11 37.85
N ILE A 14 11.78 -0.26 38.67
CA ILE A 14 10.49 -0.86 38.25
C ILE A 14 9.80 0.01 37.18
N ILE A 15 9.80 1.33 37.34
CA ILE A 15 9.21 2.26 36.37
C ILE A 15 9.95 2.18 35.04
N VAL A 16 11.29 2.24 35.07
CA VAL A 16 12.13 2.15 33.87
C VAL A 16 11.96 0.80 33.18
N ALA A 17 11.95 -0.31 33.93
CA ALA A 17 11.70 -1.64 33.39
C ALA A 17 10.32 -1.74 32.71
N LYS A 18 9.26 -1.19 33.32
CA LYS A 18 7.93 -1.14 32.71
C LYS A 18 7.90 -0.31 31.43
N LEU A 19 8.55 0.85 31.41
CA LEU A 19 8.65 1.68 30.21
C LEU A 19 9.38 0.93 29.09
N LEU A 20 10.53 0.31 29.39
CA LEU A 20 11.29 -0.47 28.41
C LEU A 20 10.49 -1.67 27.85
N LEU A 21 9.68 -2.34 28.68
CA LEU A 21 8.79 -3.42 28.23
C LEU A 21 7.67 -2.91 27.33
N ALA A 22 7.07 -1.76 27.64
CA ALA A 22 6.05 -1.12 26.81
C ALA A 22 6.61 -0.66 25.45
N PHE A 23 7.85 -0.16 25.41
CA PHE A 23 8.54 0.16 24.16
C PHE A 23 8.95 -1.08 23.34
N LYS A 24 9.01 -2.26 23.99
CA LYS A 24 9.37 -3.53 23.33
C LYS A 24 8.15 -4.24 22.72
N GLU A 25 6.93 -3.75 22.92
CA GLU A 25 5.80 -4.15 22.09
C GLU A 25 6.03 -3.66 20.66
N LYS A 26 6.74 -4.49 19.88
CA LYS A 26 6.57 -4.52 18.44
C LYS A 26 5.08 -4.73 18.22
N GLY A 27 4.39 -3.69 17.76
CA GLY A 27 2.96 -3.75 17.52
C GLY A 27 2.61 -5.02 16.75
N ASN A 28 1.50 -5.66 17.15
CA ASN A 28 0.89 -6.77 16.41
C ASN A 28 0.49 -6.27 15.02
N ALA A 29 1.47 -6.17 14.12
CA ALA A 29 1.24 -5.80 12.74
C ALA A 29 0.47 -6.95 12.12
N VAL A 30 -0.82 -6.72 11.87
CA VAL A 30 -1.73 -7.65 11.15
C VAL A 30 -1.31 -7.80 9.68
N TYR A 31 -0.30 -7.04 9.24
CA TYR A 31 0.19 -7.00 7.88
C TYR A 31 1.67 -7.40 7.82
N GLU A 32 1.98 -8.24 6.86
CA GLU A 32 3.34 -8.60 6.47
C GLU A 32 3.62 -8.17 5.03
N SER A 33 4.89 -7.92 4.72
CA SER A 33 5.30 -7.54 3.37
C SER A 33 5.24 -8.76 2.44
N ARG A 34 4.76 -8.56 1.21
CA ARG A 34 4.85 -9.58 0.16
C ARG A 34 6.26 -9.62 -0.40
N VAL A 35 6.82 -10.82 -0.54
CA VAL A 35 8.15 -11.02 -1.18
C VAL A 35 8.12 -10.67 -2.68
N LYS A 36 6.97 -10.85 -3.35
CA LYS A 36 6.77 -10.53 -4.76
C LYS A 36 5.48 -9.75 -4.96
N LEU A 37 5.56 -8.70 -5.77
CA LEU A 37 4.41 -7.89 -6.18
C LEU A 37 3.55 -8.61 -7.23
N MET A 38 4.20 -9.21 -8.23
CA MET A 38 3.54 -9.82 -9.39
C MET A 38 3.70 -11.35 -9.43
N SER A 39 2.75 -12.03 -10.07
CA SER A 39 2.79 -13.45 -10.40
C SER A 39 3.83 -13.75 -11.49
N LYS A 40 4.15 -15.03 -11.73
CA LYS A 40 5.08 -15.42 -12.81
C LYS A 40 4.55 -15.03 -14.20
N ALA A 41 3.23 -15.17 -14.42
CA ALA A 41 2.58 -14.83 -15.67
C ALA A 41 2.62 -13.31 -15.91
N GLU A 42 2.28 -12.52 -14.89
CA GLU A 42 2.36 -11.06 -14.94
C GLU A 42 3.79 -10.58 -15.23
N ILE A 43 4.81 -11.17 -14.59
CA ILE A 43 6.22 -10.83 -14.86
C ILE A 43 6.57 -11.13 -16.33
N ALA A 44 6.15 -12.28 -16.86
CA ALA A 44 6.39 -12.63 -18.25
C ALA A 44 5.73 -11.63 -19.21
N PHE A 45 4.46 -11.29 -18.95
CA PHE A 45 3.72 -10.30 -19.75
C PHE A 45 4.32 -8.91 -19.66
N PHE A 46 4.71 -8.46 -18.47
CA PHE A 46 5.38 -7.17 -18.26
C PHE A 46 6.67 -7.07 -19.08
N ASN A 47 7.46 -8.15 -19.14
CA ASN A 47 8.67 -8.18 -19.96
C ASN A 47 8.35 -8.16 -21.46
N ALA A 48 7.27 -8.84 -21.89
CA ALA A 48 6.80 -8.77 -23.27
C ALA A 48 6.35 -7.35 -23.65
N LEU A 49 5.57 -6.67 -22.79
CA LEU A 49 5.15 -5.28 -22.98
C LEU A 49 6.36 -4.35 -23.13
N LYS A 50 7.35 -4.45 -22.23
CA LYS A 50 8.57 -3.63 -22.32
C LYS A 50 9.34 -3.85 -23.62
N GLY A 51 9.33 -5.06 -24.16
CA GLY A 51 10.01 -5.37 -25.42
C GLY A 51 9.23 -4.92 -26.66
N ALA A 52 7.90 -4.79 -26.55
CA ALA A 52 7.02 -4.45 -27.67
C ALA A 52 6.68 -2.95 -27.77
N LEU A 53 6.78 -2.21 -26.68
CA LEU A 53 6.38 -0.80 -26.62
C LEU A 53 7.57 0.16 -26.80
N PRO A 54 7.40 1.28 -27.51
CA PRO A 54 8.36 2.39 -27.49
C PRO A 54 8.28 3.10 -26.13
N LEU A 55 9.17 2.75 -25.20
CA LEU A 55 9.11 3.18 -23.79
C LEU A 55 9.31 4.69 -23.58
N GLU A 56 9.82 5.41 -24.57
CA GLU A 56 9.84 6.87 -24.62
C GLU A 56 8.44 7.50 -24.70
N HIS A 57 7.43 6.71 -25.11
CA HIS A 57 6.04 7.14 -25.26
C HIS A 57 5.10 6.51 -24.22
N TYR A 58 5.56 5.53 -23.45
CA TYR A 58 4.72 4.79 -22.51
C TYR A 58 5.42 4.51 -21.19
N HIS A 59 4.74 4.83 -20.09
CA HIS A 59 5.04 4.33 -18.76
C HIS A 59 4.09 3.18 -18.42
N ILE A 60 4.64 2.06 -17.97
CA ILE A 60 3.88 0.87 -17.54
C ILE A 60 3.78 0.86 -16.01
N HIS A 61 2.57 0.94 -15.49
CA HIS A 61 2.25 0.75 -14.07
C HIS A 61 1.72 -0.67 -13.86
N SER A 62 2.06 -1.32 -12.73
CA SER A 62 1.59 -2.67 -12.41
C SER A 62 0.74 -2.67 -11.14
N LYS A 63 -0.26 -3.55 -11.06
CA LYS A 63 -1.16 -3.69 -9.90
C LYS A 63 -1.80 -2.36 -9.46
N THR A 64 -2.13 -1.50 -10.43
CA THR A 64 -2.76 -0.20 -10.19
C THR A 64 -4.19 -0.41 -9.69
N ARG A 65 -4.59 0.24 -8.60
CA ARG A 65 -5.96 0.09 -8.10
C ARG A 65 -6.93 0.74 -9.07
N MET A 66 -8.13 0.17 -9.19
CA MET A 66 -9.20 0.77 -10.00
C MET A 66 -9.54 2.18 -9.51
N ALA A 67 -9.52 2.41 -8.20
CA ALA A 67 -9.75 3.73 -7.61
C ALA A 67 -8.70 4.79 -7.98
N ASP A 68 -7.56 4.40 -8.57
CA ASP A 68 -6.52 5.32 -9.02
C ASP A 68 -6.64 5.66 -10.53
N ILE A 69 -7.57 5.01 -11.25
CA ILE A 69 -7.79 5.20 -12.70
C ILE A 69 -9.24 5.54 -13.09
N VAL A 70 -10.21 5.34 -12.19
CA VAL A 70 -11.60 5.72 -12.42
C VAL A 70 -12.19 6.44 -11.22
N ASP A 71 -12.98 7.48 -11.51
CA ASP A 71 -13.72 8.25 -10.50
C ASP A 71 -15.20 7.88 -10.47
N VAL A 72 -15.79 7.99 -9.28
CA VAL A 72 -17.25 8.03 -9.16
C VAL A 72 -17.74 9.37 -9.71
N LYS A 73 -18.76 9.33 -10.57
CA LYS A 73 -19.35 10.52 -11.19
C LYS A 73 -19.71 11.58 -10.13
N LYS A 74 -19.48 12.84 -10.48
CA LYS A 74 -19.87 14.00 -9.66
C LYS A 74 -21.41 14.05 -9.53
N GLY A 75 -21.88 14.62 -8.42
CA GLY A 75 -23.33 14.80 -8.15
C GLY A 75 -24.03 13.58 -7.54
N MET A 76 -23.31 12.50 -7.23
CA MET A 76 -23.85 11.39 -6.45
C MET A 76 -24.00 11.78 -4.97
N ASP A 77 -25.03 11.26 -4.31
CA ASP A 77 -25.15 11.42 -2.86
C ASP A 77 -24.03 10.63 -2.13
N ARG A 78 -23.83 10.95 -0.85
CA ARG A 78 -22.74 10.34 -0.05
C ARG A 78 -22.84 8.81 0.02
N LYS A 79 -24.04 8.24 0.06
CA LYS A 79 -24.27 6.80 0.21
C LYS A 79 -23.99 6.09 -1.12
N GLN A 80 -24.50 6.62 -2.22
CA GLN A 80 -24.25 6.16 -3.58
C GLN A 80 -22.76 6.24 -3.90
N TRP A 81 -22.14 7.38 -3.59
CA TRP A 81 -20.71 7.57 -3.81
C TRP A 81 -19.89 6.53 -3.04
N ARG A 82 -20.15 6.35 -1.75
CA ARG A 82 -19.42 5.38 -0.92
C ARG A 82 -19.64 3.95 -1.41
N SER A 83 -20.86 3.59 -1.77
CA SER A 83 -21.17 2.26 -2.29
C SER A 83 -20.44 1.99 -3.61
N ALA A 84 -20.38 2.97 -4.52
CA ALA A 84 -19.65 2.84 -5.78
C ALA A 84 -18.13 2.81 -5.56
N PHE A 85 -17.59 3.69 -4.72
CA PHE A 85 -16.16 3.77 -4.42
C PHE A 85 -15.64 2.47 -3.79
N ASN A 86 -16.37 1.90 -2.83
CA ASN A 86 -15.96 0.65 -2.20
C ASN A 86 -15.82 -0.52 -3.20
N LYS A 87 -16.53 -0.49 -4.34
CA LYS A 87 -16.40 -1.53 -5.38
C LYS A 87 -15.07 -1.45 -6.14
N ILE A 88 -14.47 -0.26 -6.23
CA ILE A 88 -13.24 -0.01 -6.99
C ILE A 88 -12.01 0.09 -6.08
N GLU A 89 -12.17 0.45 -4.81
CA GLU A 89 -11.05 0.59 -3.86
C GLU A 89 -10.31 -0.74 -3.61
N ALA A 90 -11.05 -1.85 -3.54
CA ALA A 90 -10.51 -3.17 -3.25
C ALA A 90 -10.05 -3.94 -4.50
N LYS A 91 -10.10 -3.32 -5.69
CA LYS A 91 -9.75 -3.96 -6.96
C LYS A 91 -8.53 -3.29 -7.57
N HIS A 92 -7.73 -4.08 -8.28
CA HIS A 92 -6.65 -3.58 -9.11
C HIS A 92 -6.79 -4.14 -10.52
N VAL A 93 -6.13 -3.48 -11.46
CA VAL A 93 -5.85 -4.01 -12.78
C VAL A 93 -4.39 -4.43 -12.87
N ASP A 94 -4.06 -5.36 -13.75
CA ASP A 94 -2.68 -5.87 -13.85
C ASP A 94 -1.72 -4.80 -14.38
N PHE A 95 -2.08 -4.09 -15.46
CA PHE A 95 -1.26 -3.02 -16.02
C PHE A 95 -2.04 -1.79 -16.48
N VAL A 96 -1.40 -0.62 -16.36
CA VAL A 96 -1.87 0.64 -16.94
C VAL A 96 -0.73 1.24 -17.76
N LEU A 97 -1.01 1.62 -19.00
CA LEU A 97 -0.09 2.37 -19.85
C LEU A 97 -0.48 3.85 -19.80
N SER A 98 0.47 4.71 -19.47
CA SER A 98 0.25 6.16 -19.44
C SER A 98 1.34 6.91 -20.20
N ASN A 99 1.04 8.15 -20.57
CA ASN A 99 2.03 9.09 -21.09
C ASN A 99 3.14 9.33 -20.03
N PRO A 100 4.44 9.27 -20.39
CA PRO A 100 5.53 9.51 -19.45
C PRO A 100 5.65 10.95 -18.93
N ILE A 101 5.09 11.94 -19.64
CA ILE A 101 5.22 13.37 -19.33
C ILE A 101 4.05 13.84 -18.47
N ASP A 102 2.82 13.60 -18.91
CA ASP A 102 1.60 14.14 -18.26
C ASP A 102 0.77 13.09 -17.53
N SER A 103 1.20 11.82 -17.53
CA SER A 103 0.49 10.69 -16.91
C SER A 103 -0.92 10.43 -17.45
N THR A 104 -1.27 10.96 -18.62
CA THR A 104 -2.54 10.63 -19.29
C THR A 104 -2.63 9.13 -19.51
N ILE A 105 -3.72 8.52 -19.04
CA ILE A 105 -3.98 7.08 -19.21
C ILE A 105 -4.28 6.81 -20.69
N HIS A 106 -3.52 5.89 -21.28
CA HIS A 106 -3.71 5.46 -22.67
C HIS A 106 -4.43 4.12 -22.75
N THR A 107 -4.10 3.17 -21.88
CA THR A 107 -4.66 1.80 -21.95
C THR A 107 -4.62 1.13 -20.59
N VAL A 108 -5.59 0.26 -20.34
CA VAL A 108 -5.67 -0.63 -19.18
C VAL A 108 -5.65 -2.07 -19.69
N VAL A 109 -4.86 -2.92 -19.03
CA VAL A 109 -4.72 -4.34 -19.39
C VAL A 109 -4.97 -5.20 -18.16
N GLU A 110 -5.84 -6.19 -18.32
CA GLU A 110 -6.12 -7.25 -17.34
C GLU A 110 -5.74 -8.59 -17.96
N LEU A 111 -5.11 -9.48 -17.19
CA LEU A 111 -4.82 -10.85 -17.62
C LEU A 111 -5.94 -11.77 -17.09
N ASP A 112 -6.51 -12.60 -17.98
CA ASP A 112 -7.53 -13.62 -17.64
C ASP A 112 -6.95 -14.84 -16.89
#